data_AF-D3SMG8-F1
#
_entry.id   AF-D3SMG8-F1
#
_cell.length_a   1.000
_cell.length_b   1.000
_cell.length_c   1.000
_cell.angle_alpha   90.00
_cell.angle_beta   90.00
_cell.angle_gamma   90.00
#
_symmetry.space_group_name_H-M   'P 1'
#
loop_
_entity.id
_entity.type
_entity.pdbx_description
1 polymer ?
#
loop_
_entity_poly.entity_id
_entity_poly.type
_entity_poly.pdbx_seq_one_letter_code
_entity_poly.pdbx_strand_id
1 'polypeptide(L)'
;MKKRAALCGSRKKEEFLKMMAETDIEAYVEEVVTIEYLPAEEVAKKLEEVLSLKPSHFLFTTGEGVQRLFQVAEEYGVLPHLLQLLKNCVILCRGYKTRGVLLKYGLSIAAYSESTSHLLNTLKDDVKIAVQPYGEEIEELKGRAFVLPVYRYKMDTNRMDAFIEKLLKGFYHGVLFTSPYQVRYTFARARDIGMEGYLANVMTDRVLVVAVGHMTAEELYKAGVFRVLKPPKERFPLAVRELLKGLDRG
;
A
#
# COMPACT_ATOMS: atom_id res chain seq x y z
N MET A 1 29.07 11.14 16.46
CA MET A 1 28.74 9.99 15.59
C MET A 1 27.78 10.49 14.52
N LYS A 2 28.00 10.13 13.24
CA LYS A 2 27.12 10.57 12.14
C LYS A 2 25.72 9.97 12.31
N LYS A 3 24.67 10.78 12.25
CA LYS A 3 23.29 10.28 12.30
C LYS A 3 22.97 9.51 11.01
N ARG A 4 22.09 8.53 11.12
CA ARG A 4 21.73 7.59 10.03
C ARG A 4 20.22 7.53 9.91
N ALA A 5 19.70 7.67 8.70
CA ALA A 5 18.26 7.64 8.45
C ALA A 5 17.91 6.69 7.29
N ALA A 6 16.81 5.95 7.43
CA ALA A 6 16.30 5.07 6.39
C ALA A 6 15.01 5.59 5.77
N LEU A 7 14.92 5.51 4.45
CA LEU A 7 13.65 5.52 3.72
C LEU A 7 13.21 4.08 3.47
N CYS A 8 12.02 3.72 3.94
CA CYS A 8 11.38 2.48 3.53
C CYS A 8 10.74 2.68 2.15
N GLY A 9 11.25 1.96 1.15
CA GLY A 9 10.79 1.97 -0.25
C GLY A 9 11.64 2.78 -1.22
N SER A 10 11.54 2.45 -2.51
CA SER A 10 12.43 2.96 -3.57
C SER A 10 11.83 4.04 -4.47
N ARG A 11 10.51 4.15 -4.58
CA ARG A 11 9.82 5.10 -5.50
C ARG A 11 10.18 6.57 -5.25
N LYS A 12 10.61 6.91 -4.04
CA LYS A 12 11.00 8.27 -3.63
C LYS A 12 12.49 8.39 -3.29
N LYS A 13 13.32 7.42 -3.72
CA LYS A 13 14.75 7.36 -3.38
C LYS A 13 15.51 8.60 -3.83
N GLU A 14 15.30 9.07 -5.06
CA GLU A 14 16.06 10.20 -5.63
C GLU A 14 15.74 11.50 -4.91
N GLU A 15 14.46 11.74 -4.66
CA GLU A 15 13.97 12.90 -3.89
C GLU A 15 14.49 12.87 -2.45
N PHE A 16 14.49 11.69 -1.80
CA PHE A 16 15.04 11.51 -0.46
C PHE A 16 16.54 11.79 -0.42
N LEU A 17 17.32 11.10 -1.25
CA LEU A 17 18.78 11.22 -1.26
C LEU A 17 19.22 12.65 -1.57
N LYS A 18 18.52 13.34 -2.48
CA LYS A 18 18.76 14.75 -2.78
C LYS A 18 18.57 15.64 -1.55
N MET A 19 17.48 15.46 -0.80
CA MET A 19 17.23 16.25 0.42
C MET A 19 18.23 15.93 1.54
N MET A 20 18.69 14.68 1.63
CA MET A 20 19.66 14.26 2.64
C MET A 20 21.09 14.73 2.34
N ALA A 21 21.44 14.90 1.06
CA ALA A 21 22.75 15.37 0.62
C ALA A 21 23.11 16.79 1.11
N GLU A 22 22.11 17.59 1.47
CA GLU A 22 22.26 18.93 2.07
C GLU A 22 22.49 18.88 3.60
N THR A 23 22.72 17.68 4.16
CA THR A 23 22.82 17.44 5.60
C THR A 23 23.99 16.52 5.95
N ASP A 24 24.40 16.50 7.22
CA ASP A 24 25.39 15.54 7.73
C ASP A 24 24.78 14.16 8.07
N ILE A 25 23.53 13.89 7.69
CA ILE A 25 22.87 12.61 7.98
C ILE A 25 23.16 11.62 6.85
N GLU A 26 23.64 10.44 7.21
CA GLU A 26 23.83 9.35 6.25
C GLU A 26 22.49 8.68 5.90
N ALA A 27 22.16 8.64 4.61
CA ALA A 27 20.88 8.18 4.11
C ALA A 27 20.95 6.76 3.55
N TYR A 28 19.97 5.94 3.92
CA TYR A 28 19.79 4.57 3.47
C TYR A 28 18.43 4.40 2.80
N VAL A 29 18.36 3.53 1.80
CA VAL A 29 17.10 3.17 1.12
C VAL A 29 16.87 1.68 1.31
N GLU A 30 15.86 1.36 2.09
CA GLU A 30 15.48 -0.01 2.45
C GLU A 30 14.24 -0.40 1.65
N GLU A 31 14.49 -0.95 0.46
CA GLU A 31 13.46 -1.49 -0.42
C GLU A 31 13.12 -2.92 0.00
N VAL A 32 12.36 -3.01 1.10
CA VAL A 32 11.97 -4.29 1.72
C VAL A 32 10.66 -4.86 1.16
N VAL A 33 9.83 -4.02 0.56
CA VAL A 33 8.57 -4.40 -0.11
C VAL A 33 8.47 -3.69 -1.45
N THR A 34 8.23 -4.45 -2.51
CA THR A 34 8.03 -3.96 -3.88
C THR A 34 6.66 -4.37 -4.43
N ILE A 35 6.22 -3.66 -5.47
CA ILE A 35 5.04 -4.04 -6.26
C ILE A 35 5.54 -4.82 -7.47
N GLU A 36 4.99 -6.01 -7.68
CA GLU A 36 5.22 -6.83 -8.86
C GLU A 36 3.91 -6.88 -9.65
N TYR A 37 3.89 -6.30 -10.86
CA TYR A 37 2.74 -6.43 -11.75
C TYR A 37 2.63 -7.86 -12.26
N LEU A 38 1.41 -8.37 -12.32
CA LEU A 38 1.17 -9.68 -12.91
C LEU A 38 1.33 -9.63 -14.44
N PRO A 39 1.76 -10.73 -15.08
CA PRO A 39 1.78 -10.83 -16.53
C PRO A 39 0.42 -10.48 -17.14
N ALA A 40 0.43 -9.73 -18.24
CA ALA A 40 -0.80 -9.26 -18.88
C ALA A 40 -1.72 -10.42 -19.29
N GLU A 41 -1.14 -11.54 -19.73
CA GLU A 41 -1.88 -12.75 -20.10
C GLU A 41 -2.64 -13.36 -18.92
N GLU A 42 -2.07 -13.36 -17.71
CA GLU A 42 -2.75 -13.85 -16.51
C GLU A 42 -3.94 -12.96 -16.13
N VAL A 43 -3.75 -11.63 -16.24
CA VAL A 43 -4.82 -10.65 -16.00
C VAL A 43 -5.92 -10.77 -17.06
N ALA A 44 -5.57 -10.98 -18.33
CA ALA A 44 -6.51 -11.15 -19.43
C ALA A 44 -7.37 -12.40 -19.27
N LYS A 45 -6.78 -13.55 -18.90
CA LYS A 45 -7.53 -14.78 -18.60
C LYS A 45 -8.60 -14.55 -17.51
N LYS A 46 -8.23 -13.84 -16.44
CA LYS A 46 -9.17 -13.48 -15.37
C LYS A 46 -10.25 -12.50 -15.81
N LEU A 47 -9.93 -11.58 -16.73
CA LEU A 47 -10.93 -10.68 -17.33
C LEU A 47 -11.97 -11.48 -18.15
N GLU A 48 -11.54 -12.45 -18.94
CA GLU A 48 -12.45 -13.33 -19.70
C GLU A 48 -13.37 -14.15 -18.78
N GLU A 49 -12.83 -14.69 -17.69
CA GLU A 49 -13.63 -15.37 -16.66
C GLU A 49 -14.70 -14.43 -16.09
N VAL A 50 -14.33 -13.21 -15.70
CA VAL A 50 -15.26 -12.23 -15.14
C VAL A 50 -16.33 -11.80 -16.15
N LEU A 51 -15.97 -11.63 -17.42
CA LEU A 51 -16.91 -11.33 -18.50
C LEU A 51 -17.92 -12.46 -18.73
N SER A 52 -17.49 -13.71 -18.54
CA SER A 52 -18.34 -14.89 -18.65
C SER A 52 -19.28 -15.03 -17.45
N LEU A 53 -18.76 -14.77 -16.24
CA LEU A 53 -19.51 -14.87 -14.98
C LEU A 53 -20.54 -13.77 -14.78
N LYS A 54 -20.30 -12.59 -15.37
CA LYS A 54 -21.16 -11.39 -15.27
C LYS A 54 -21.57 -11.08 -13.82
N PRO A 55 -20.61 -10.81 -12.92
CA PRO A 55 -20.92 -10.49 -11.53
C PRO A 55 -21.79 -9.23 -11.46
N SER A 56 -22.71 -9.23 -10.49
CA SER A 56 -23.61 -8.10 -10.25
C SER A 56 -22.92 -6.90 -9.59
N HIS A 57 -21.81 -7.15 -8.89
CA HIS A 57 -21.09 -6.15 -8.10
C HIS A 57 -19.60 -6.14 -8.45
N PHE A 58 -19.00 -4.95 -8.39
CA PHE A 58 -17.55 -4.77 -8.49
C PHE A 58 -17.03 -3.95 -7.34
N LEU A 59 -15.91 -4.38 -6.74
CA LEU A 59 -15.14 -3.59 -5.79
C LEU A 59 -13.77 -3.25 -6.39
N PHE A 60 -13.48 -1.96 -6.55
CA PHE A 60 -12.17 -1.48 -6.95
C PHE A 60 -11.46 -0.81 -5.78
N THR A 61 -10.21 -1.16 -5.54
CA THR A 61 -9.53 -0.76 -4.29
C THR A 61 -8.39 0.24 -4.47
N THR A 62 -7.82 0.34 -5.67
CA THR A 62 -6.76 1.32 -5.97
C THR A 62 -6.90 1.89 -7.38
N GLY A 63 -6.57 3.18 -7.54
CA GLY A 63 -6.55 3.81 -8.86
C GLY A 63 -5.51 3.19 -9.80
N GLU A 64 -4.35 2.81 -9.28
CA GLU A 64 -3.29 2.12 -10.04
C GLU A 64 -3.77 0.74 -10.53
N GLY A 65 -4.48 0.00 -9.68
CA GLY A 65 -5.06 -1.27 -10.04
C GLY A 65 -6.13 -1.17 -11.12
N VAL A 66 -7.03 -0.18 -11.02
CA VAL A 66 -8.04 0.09 -12.08
C VAL A 66 -7.36 0.46 -13.39
N GLN A 67 -6.37 1.36 -13.35
CA GLN A 67 -5.64 1.78 -14.55
C GLN A 67 -4.96 0.59 -15.24
N ARG A 68 -4.24 -0.24 -14.48
CA ARG A 68 -3.56 -1.41 -15.04
C ARG A 68 -4.56 -2.43 -15.57
N LEU A 69 -5.68 -2.67 -14.88
CA LEU A 69 -6.73 -3.58 -15.34
C LEU A 69 -7.31 -3.12 -16.69
N PHE A 70 -7.64 -1.83 -16.81
CA PHE A 70 -8.21 -1.29 -18.04
C PHE A 70 -7.20 -1.23 -19.18
N GLN A 71 -5.93 -0.95 -18.88
CA GLN A 71 -4.84 -1.05 -19.85
C GLN A 71 -4.72 -2.47 -20.41
N VAL A 72 -4.70 -3.50 -19.55
CA VAL A 72 -4.67 -4.90 -20.03
C VAL A 72 -5.94 -5.24 -20.81
N ALA A 73 -7.10 -4.79 -20.35
CA ALA A 73 -8.34 -5.00 -21.09
C ALA A 73 -8.30 -4.37 -22.50
N GLU A 74 -7.64 -3.23 -22.65
CA GLU A 74 -7.43 -2.56 -23.94
C GLU A 74 -6.42 -3.32 -24.81
N GLU A 75 -5.27 -3.72 -24.24
CA GLU A 75 -4.24 -4.54 -24.90
C GLU A 75 -4.82 -5.83 -25.50
N TYR A 76 -5.82 -6.44 -24.84
CA TYR A 76 -6.47 -7.68 -25.26
C TYR A 76 -7.83 -7.45 -25.98
N GLY A 77 -8.21 -6.21 -26.27
CA GLY A 77 -9.44 -5.89 -27.03
C GLY A 77 -10.76 -6.15 -26.29
N VAL A 78 -10.72 -6.42 -24.98
CA VAL A 78 -11.91 -6.72 -24.15
C VAL A 78 -12.43 -5.51 -23.36
N LEU A 79 -11.74 -4.37 -23.40
CA LEU A 79 -12.16 -3.15 -22.68
C LEU A 79 -13.60 -2.70 -23.01
N PRO A 80 -14.06 -2.67 -24.27
CA PRO A 80 -15.45 -2.28 -24.57
C PRO A 80 -16.49 -3.17 -23.88
N HIS A 81 -16.25 -4.49 -23.88
CA HIS A 81 -17.11 -5.48 -23.21
C HIS A 81 -17.10 -5.30 -21.69
N LEU A 82 -15.92 -5.06 -21.11
CA LEU A 82 -15.78 -4.79 -19.68
C LEU A 82 -16.53 -3.53 -19.27
N LEU A 83 -16.40 -2.43 -20.02
CA LEU A 83 -17.11 -1.19 -19.73
C LEU A 83 -18.63 -1.35 -19.88
N GLN A 84 -19.09 -2.11 -20.86
CA GLN A 84 -20.52 -2.41 -21.01
C GLN A 84 -21.05 -3.23 -19.82
N LEU A 85 -20.30 -4.23 -19.35
CA LEU A 85 -20.65 -4.98 -18.14
C LEU A 85 -20.71 -4.03 -16.94
N LEU A 86 -19.66 -3.25 -16.69
CA LEU A 86 -19.55 -2.35 -15.54
C LEU A 86 -20.68 -1.31 -15.47
N LYS A 87 -21.15 -0.79 -16.62
CA LYS A 87 -22.30 0.14 -16.67
C LYS A 87 -23.61 -0.45 -16.13
N ASN A 88 -23.73 -1.78 -16.11
CA ASN A 88 -24.92 -2.49 -15.64
C ASN A 88 -24.73 -3.11 -14.24
N CYS A 89 -23.60 -2.84 -13.57
CA CYS A 89 -23.26 -3.40 -12.26
C CYS A 89 -23.28 -2.34 -11.16
N VAL A 90 -23.37 -2.82 -9.92
CA VAL A 90 -23.16 -1.99 -8.73
C VAL A 90 -21.66 -1.86 -8.49
N ILE A 91 -21.12 -0.64 -8.62
CA ILE A 91 -19.69 -0.37 -8.43
C ILE A 91 -19.43 0.26 -7.08
N LEU A 92 -18.62 -0.43 -6.27
CA LEU A 92 -18.04 0.06 -5.03
C LEU A 92 -16.58 0.44 -5.29
N CYS A 93 -16.11 1.54 -4.70
CA CYS A 93 -14.70 1.91 -4.83
C CYS A 93 -14.09 2.48 -3.55
N ARG A 94 -12.83 2.09 -3.31
CA ARG A 94 -12.02 2.59 -2.20
C ARG A 94 -11.13 3.73 -2.63
N GLY A 95 -11.27 4.89 -1.98
CA GLY A 95 -10.34 6.02 -2.06
C GLY A 95 -10.45 6.87 -3.33
N TYR A 96 -10.18 8.17 -3.18
CA TYR A 96 -10.57 9.20 -4.16
C TYR A 96 -9.89 9.01 -5.53
N LYS A 97 -8.70 8.43 -5.56
CA LYS A 97 -7.96 8.14 -6.79
C LYS A 97 -8.68 7.09 -7.63
N THR A 98 -9.14 6.02 -7.00
CA THR A 98 -9.90 4.95 -7.65
C THR A 98 -11.19 5.50 -8.25
N ARG A 99 -11.93 6.28 -7.45
CA ARG A 99 -13.12 7.02 -7.91
C ARG A 99 -12.82 7.89 -9.13
N GLY A 100 -11.74 8.66 -9.08
CA GLY A 100 -11.32 9.53 -10.19
C GLY A 100 -11.02 8.77 -11.48
N VAL A 101 -10.43 7.58 -11.40
CA VAL A 101 -10.18 6.74 -12.58
C VAL A 101 -11.51 6.21 -13.15
N LEU A 102 -12.37 5.63 -12.31
CA LEU A 102 -13.65 5.08 -12.77
C LEU A 102 -14.55 6.13 -13.43
N LEU A 103 -14.63 7.34 -12.87
CA LEU A 103 -15.42 8.44 -13.45
C LEU A 103 -14.90 8.88 -14.82
N LYS A 104 -13.60 8.82 -15.08
CA LYS A 104 -13.03 9.14 -16.41
C LYS A 104 -13.50 8.18 -17.50
N TYR A 105 -13.87 6.95 -17.13
CA TYR A 105 -14.44 5.96 -18.04
C TYR A 105 -15.99 6.01 -18.10
N GLY A 106 -16.60 7.04 -17.51
CA GLY A 106 -18.05 7.25 -17.54
C GLY A 106 -18.84 6.24 -16.69
N LEU A 107 -18.21 5.65 -15.67
CA LEU A 107 -18.84 4.67 -14.80
C LEU A 107 -19.52 5.35 -13.60
N SER A 108 -20.73 4.89 -13.26
CA SER A 108 -21.45 5.32 -12.06
C SER A 108 -20.96 4.54 -10.83
N ILE A 109 -20.77 5.24 -9.71
CA ILE A 109 -20.25 4.66 -8.47
C ILE A 109 -21.37 4.66 -7.44
N ALA A 110 -21.77 3.48 -6.99
CA ALA A 110 -22.85 3.28 -6.04
C ALA A 110 -22.43 3.60 -4.61
N ALA A 111 -21.20 3.23 -4.22
CA ALA A 111 -20.65 3.58 -2.92
C ALA A 111 -19.14 3.85 -2.95
N TYR A 112 -18.71 4.68 -2.03
CA TYR A 112 -17.35 5.17 -1.90
C TYR A 112 -16.95 5.25 -0.42
N SER A 113 -15.75 4.80 -0.08
CA SER A 113 -15.17 4.93 1.27
C SER A 113 -13.64 4.87 1.20
N GLU A 114 -12.95 5.36 2.24
CA GLU A 114 -11.52 5.07 2.43
C GLU A 114 -11.29 3.67 3.05
N SER A 115 -12.34 3.10 3.67
CA SER A 115 -12.29 1.78 4.31
C SER A 115 -12.94 0.70 3.44
N THR A 116 -12.19 -0.37 3.17
CA THR A 116 -12.73 -1.57 2.50
C THR A 116 -13.85 -2.19 3.32
N SER A 117 -13.68 -2.35 4.64
CA SER A 117 -14.68 -3.00 5.49
C SER A 117 -16.01 -2.24 5.52
N HIS A 118 -15.99 -0.91 5.49
CA HIS A 118 -17.21 -0.11 5.36
C HIS A 118 -17.95 -0.37 4.05
N LEU A 119 -17.24 -0.61 2.94
CA LEU A 119 -17.86 -0.96 1.66
C LEU A 119 -18.41 -2.39 1.68
N LEU A 120 -17.75 -3.31 2.37
CA LEU A 120 -18.22 -4.70 2.46
C LEU A 120 -19.46 -4.82 3.35
N ASN A 121 -19.58 -4.00 4.39
CA ASN A 121 -20.75 -3.98 5.27
C ASN A 121 -22.05 -3.54 4.57
N THR A 122 -21.97 -2.97 3.36
CA THR A 122 -23.16 -2.62 2.56
C THR A 122 -23.60 -3.74 1.62
N LEU A 123 -22.81 -4.82 1.50
CA LEU A 123 -23.11 -5.96 0.64
C LEU A 123 -24.06 -6.93 1.34
N LYS A 124 -24.96 -7.53 0.56
CA LYS A 124 -25.72 -8.71 0.98
C LYS A 124 -24.88 -9.97 0.80
N ASP A 125 -25.20 -11.03 1.54
CA ASP A 125 -24.34 -12.20 1.58
C ASP A 125 -24.27 -13.02 0.28
N ASP A 126 -25.30 -12.93 -0.56
CA ASP A 126 -25.54 -13.74 -1.77
C ASP A 126 -25.06 -13.07 -3.07
N VAL A 127 -24.46 -11.88 -2.98
CA VAL A 127 -24.06 -11.13 -4.17
C VAL A 127 -22.86 -11.75 -4.86
N LYS A 128 -22.96 -11.92 -6.19
CA LYS A 128 -21.80 -12.25 -7.03
C LYS A 128 -20.96 -10.99 -7.21
N ILE A 129 -19.79 -10.97 -6.60
CA ILE A 129 -18.87 -9.83 -6.61
C ILE A 129 -17.54 -10.19 -7.27
N ALA A 130 -17.06 -9.31 -8.14
CA ALA A 130 -15.66 -9.29 -8.58
C ALA A 130 -14.90 -8.18 -7.85
N VAL A 131 -13.64 -8.44 -7.52
CA VAL A 131 -12.80 -7.51 -6.78
C VAL A 131 -11.46 -7.30 -7.46
N GLN A 132 -11.11 -6.05 -7.67
CA GLN A 132 -9.75 -5.62 -8.00
C GLN A 132 -9.06 -5.30 -6.65
N PRO A 133 -8.23 -6.21 -6.10
CA PRO A 133 -7.65 -6.04 -4.78
C PRO A 133 -6.47 -5.07 -4.79
N TYR A 134 -6.05 -4.62 -3.62
CA TYR A 134 -4.98 -3.65 -3.48
C TYR A 134 -3.58 -4.29 -3.47
N GLY A 135 -3.44 -5.51 -3.98
CA GLY A 135 -2.19 -6.28 -4.04
C GLY A 135 -2.10 -7.44 -3.05
N GLU A 136 -3.09 -7.59 -2.17
CA GLU A 136 -3.22 -8.69 -1.20
C GLU A 136 -4.66 -9.22 -1.23
N GLU A 137 -4.85 -10.44 -0.71
CA GLU A 137 -6.18 -11.00 -0.49
C GLU A 137 -6.97 -10.12 0.51
N ILE A 138 -8.28 -9.98 0.28
CA ILE A 138 -9.20 -9.31 1.21
C ILE A 138 -9.90 -10.43 1.95
N GLU A 139 -9.50 -10.67 3.21
CA GLU A 139 -9.89 -11.86 3.97
C GLU A 139 -11.42 -12.02 4.06
N GLU A 140 -12.16 -10.91 4.20
CA GLU A 140 -13.63 -10.92 4.25
C GLU A 140 -14.30 -11.43 2.96
N LEU A 141 -13.57 -11.44 1.84
CA LEU A 141 -14.03 -11.90 0.53
C LEU A 141 -13.46 -13.26 0.11
N LYS A 142 -12.65 -13.89 0.96
CA LYS A 142 -12.01 -15.17 0.68
C LYS A 142 -13.03 -16.27 0.37
N GLY A 143 -12.89 -16.88 -0.80
CA GLY A 143 -13.83 -17.90 -1.30
C GLY A 143 -15.22 -17.37 -1.71
N ARG A 144 -15.47 -16.06 -1.59
CA ARG A 144 -16.77 -15.43 -1.90
C ARG A 144 -16.74 -14.55 -3.15
N ALA A 145 -15.56 -14.07 -3.54
CA ALA A 145 -15.39 -13.12 -4.64
C ALA A 145 -14.53 -13.67 -5.78
N PHE A 146 -14.80 -13.17 -6.99
CA PHE A 146 -13.90 -13.35 -8.13
C PHE A 146 -12.78 -12.31 -8.07
N VAL A 147 -11.55 -12.76 -7.86
CA VAL A 147 -10.40 -11.87 -7.65
C VAL A 147 -9.71 -11.56 -8.98
N LEU A 148 -9.59 -10.26 -9.28
CA LEU A 148 -8.90 -9.65 -10.42
C LEU A 148 -7.62 -8.93 -9.97
N PRO A 149 -6.59 -9.66 -9.48
CA PRO A 149 -5.32 -9.03 -9.13
C PRO A 149 -4.62 -8.57 -10.41
N VAL A 150 -3.93 -7.43 -10.33
CA VAL A 150 -3.10 -6.89 -11.42
C VAL A 150 -1.67 -6.64 -10.98
N TYR A 151 -1.44 -6.69 -9.68
CA TYR A 151 -0.13 -6.67 -9.05
C TYR A 151 -0.24 -7.38 -7.70
N ARG A 152 0.91 -7.72 -7.14
CA ARG A 152 1.08 -8.23 -5.77
C ARG A 152 2.21 -7.50 -5.07
N TYR A 153 2.18 -7.49 -3.73
CA TYR A 153 3.36 -7.10 -2.97
C TYR A 153 4.32 -8.27 -2.84
N LYS A 154 5.60 -7.99 -3.04
CA LYS A 154 6.68 -8.94 -2.84
C LYS A 154 7.62 -8.41 -1.77
N MET A 155 7.85 -9.23 -0.75
CA MET A 155 8.83 -8.97 0.29
C MET A 155 10.12 -9.71 -0.04
N ASP A 156 11.26 -9.03 0.09
CA ASP A 156 12.57 -9.69 0.10
C ASP A 156 12.91 -10.03 1.55
N THR A 157 12.78 -11.31 1.92
CA THR A 157 12.97 -11.78 3.30
C THR A 157 14.37 -11.45 3.82
N ASN A 158 15.42 -11.61 3.02
CA ASN A 158 16.78 -11.37 3.46
C ASN A 158 17.02 -9.88 3.73
N ARG A 159 16.51 -9.01 2.85
CA ARG A 159 16.60 -7.55 3.06
C ARG A 159 15.74 -7.10 4.24
N MET A 160 14.57 -7.70 4.42
CA MET A 160 13.70 -7.42 5.56
C MET A 160 14.35 -7.82 6.89
N ASP A 161 14.95 -9.00 6.96
CA ASP A 161 15.66 -9.48 8.16
C ASP A 161 16.84 -8.58 8.50
N ALA A 162 17.65 -8.21 7.50
CA ALA A 162 18.75 -7.28 7.68
C ALA A 162 18.26 -5.89 8.13
N PHE A 163 17.14 -5.41 7.59
CA PHE A 163 16.55 -4.14 8.00
C PHE A 163 16.08 -4.17 9.46
N ILE A 164 15.36 -5.22 9.87
CA ILE A 164 14.92 -5.41 11.26
C ILE A 164 16.13 -5.51 12.18
N GLU A 165 17.14 -6.31 11.83
CA GLU A 165 18.36 -6.46 12.63
C GLU A 165 19.08 -5.11 12.84
N LYS A 166 19.20 -4.30 11.78
CA LYS A 166 19.78 -2.95 11.88
C LYS A 166 18.97 -2.05 12.82
N LEU A 167 17.63 -2.11 12.79
CA LEU A 167 16.79 -1.37 13.73
C LEU A 167 17.06 -1.80 15.18
N LEU A 168 17.02 -3.10 15.43
CA LEU A 168 17.24 -3.67 16.78
C LEU A 168 18.63 -3.32 17.34
N LYS A 169 19.66 -3.27 16.48
CA LYS A 169 21.03 -2.88 16.86
C LYS A 169 21.24 -1.37 17.00
N GLY A 170 20.19 -0.55 16.83
CA GLY A 170 20.30 0.91 16.92
C GLY A 170 21.12 1.53 15.79
N PHE A 171 21.15 0.89 14.63
CA PHE A 171 21.86 1.42 13.46
C PHE A 171 21.17 2.71 12.97
N TYR A 172 19.86 2.70 12.80
CA TYR A 172 19.12 3.89 12.38
C TYR A 172 18.77 4.78 13.56
N HIS A 173 18.96 6.08 13.36
CA HIS A 173 18.48 7.12 14.28
C HIS A 173 17.09 7.61 13.87
N GLY A 174 16.72 7.45 12.59
CA GLY A 174 15.39 7.76 12.10
C GLY A 174 14.97 6.91 10.91
N VAL A 175 13.66 6.68 10.78
CA VAL A 175 13.08 5.85 9.72
C VAL A 175 11.81 6.52 9.21
N LEU A 176 11.68 6.59 7.89
CA LEU A 176 10.52 7.17 7.21
C LEU A 176 9.77 6.09 6.43
N PHE A 177 8.52 5.85 6.82
CA PHE A 177 7.59 4.95 6.13
C PHE A 177 6.67 5.74 5.20
N THR A 178 6.61 5.29 3.94
CA THR A 178 5.80 5.93 2.89
C THR A 178 4.46 5.22 2.68
N SER A 179 4.31 4.00 3.20
CA SER A 179 3.16 3.15 2.92
C SER A 179 2.78 2.27 4.12
N PRO A 180 1.46 2.03 4.34
CA PRO A 180 0.98 1.09 5.35
C PRO A 180 1.57 -0.33 5.18
N TYR A 181 1.75 -0.80 3.94
CA TYR A 181 2.27 -2.14 3.67
C TYR A 181 3.69 -2.33 4.17
N GLN A 182 4.53 -1.29 4.08
CA GLN A 182 5.90 -1.39 4.60
C GLN A 182 5.91 -1.69 6.09
N VAL A 183 4.98 -1.08 6.84
CA VAL A 183 4.80 -1.35 8.27
C VAL A 183 4.29 -2.76 8.47
N ARG A 184 3.20 -3.14 7.79
CA ARG A 184 2.58 -4.47 7.91
C ARG A 184 3.56 -5.60 7.65
N TYR A 185 4.29 -5.56 6.53
CA TYR A 185 5.28 -6.59 6.20
C TYR A 185 6.46 -6.60 7.17
N THR A 186 6.93 -5.44 7.62
CA THR A 186 8.01 -5.37 8.62
C THR A 186 7.59 -6.03 9.94
N PHE A 187 6.41 -5.70 10.45
CA PHE A 187 5.92 -6.25 11.72
C PHE A 187 5.41 -7.69 11.61
N ALA A 188 4.84 -8.09 10.47
CA ALA A 188 4.53 -9.49 10.20
C ALA A 188 5.82 -10.33 10.20
N ARG A 189 6.88 -9.87 9.52
CA ARG A 189 8.16 -10.57 9.56
C ARG A 189 8.77 -10.57 10.95
N ALA A 190 8.72 -9.45 11.67
CA ALA A 190 9.19 -9.38 13.05
C ALA A 190 8.45 -10.36 13.97
N ARG A 191 7.14 -10.57 13.75
CA ARG A 191 6.34 -11.57 14.46
C ARG A 191 6.81 -12.99 14.13
N ASP A 192 7.04 -13.30 12.86
CA ASP A 192 7.53 -14.62 12.44
C ASP A 192 8.86 -15.00 13.10
N ILE A 193 9.72 -14.02 13.39
CA ILE A 193 11.01 -14.22 14.08
C ILE A 193 10.95 -13.93 15.59
N GLY A 194 9.77 -13.72 16.16
CA GLY A 194 9.57 -13.52 17.61
C GLY A 194 10.06 -12.17 18.16
N MET A 195 10.27 -11.16 17.30
CA MET A 195 10.83 -9.85 17.64
C MET A 195 9.83 -8.70 17.58
N GLU A 196 8.54 -8.94 17.29
CA GLU A 196 7.52 -7.90 17.09
C GLU A 196 7.47 -6.86 18.22
N GLY A 197 7.29 -7.31 19.47
CA GLY A 197 7.21 -6.42 20.62
C GLY A 197 8.52 -5.68 20.92
N TYR A 198 9.66 -6.35 20.72
CA TYR A 198 10.96 -5.71 20.91
C TYR A 198 11.24 -4.64 19.85
N LEU A 199 10.88 -4.92 18.59
CA LEU A 199 10.97 -3.95 17.50
C LEU A 199 10.08 -2.73 17.76
N ALA A 200 8.84 -2.95 18.21
CA ALA A 200 7.92 -1.86 18.55
C ALA A 200 8.49 -0.93 19.64
N ASN A 201 9.09 -1.51 20.69
CA ASN A 201 9.74 -0.76 21.76
C ASN A 201 10.97 0.02 21.24
N VAL A 202 11.85 -0.62 20.46
CA VAL A 202 13.01 0.05 19.87
C VAL A 202 12.58 1.22 18.98
N MET A 203 11.57 1.01 18.14
CA MET A 203 11.03 2.06 17.27
C MET A 203 10.34 3.18 18.04
N THR A 204 9.75 2.89 19.20
CA THR A 204 9.10 3.92 20.04
C THR A 204 10.11 4.73 20.83
N ASP A 205 11.13 4.09 21.38
CA ASP A 205 11.99 4.70 22.39
C ASP A 205 13.32 5.20 21.84
N ARG A 206 13.81 4.60 20.75
CA ARG A 206 15.20 4.77 20.29
C ARG A 206 15.34 5.25 18.86
N VAL A 207 14.28 5.19 18.05
CA VAL A 207 14.31 5.58 16.65
C VAL A 207 13.27 6.65 16.38
N LEU A 208 13.65 7.71 15.68
CA LEU A 208 12.70 8.70 15.21
C LEU A 208 11.88 8.12 14.05
N VAL A 209 10.61 7.78 14.30
CA VAL A 209 9.74 7.20 13.27
C VAL A 209 8.86 8.27 12.64
N VAL A 210 8.87 8.34 11.31
CA VAL A 210 8.04 9.27 10.53
C VAL A 210 7.13 8.49 9.59
N ALA A 211 5.83 8.80 9.62
CA ALA A 211 4.85 8.30 8.67
C ALA A 211 4.43 9.41 7.70
N VAL A 212 4.48 9.15 6.40
CA VAL A 212 4.10 10.15 5.38
C VAL A 212 2.60 10.50 5.43
N GLY A 213 1.74 9.55 5.79
CA GLY A 213 0.28 9.73 5.81
C GLY A 213 -0.39 9.01 6.96
N HIS A 214 -1.64 9.37 7.24
CA HIS A 214 -2.44 8.88 8.37
C HIS A 214 -2.57 7.36 8.36
N MET A 215 -2.88 6.74 7.21
CA MET A 215 -2.98 5.29 7.09
C MET A 215 -1.69 4.57 7.50
N THR A 216 -0.52 5.14 7.17
CA THR A 216 0.77 4.56 7.55
C THR A 216 1.01 4.69 9.06
N ALA A 217 0.63 5.83 9.63
CA ALA A 217 0.73 6.05 11.07
C ALA A 217 -0.21 5.11 11.85
N GLU A 218 -1.42 4.89 11.36
CA GLU A 218 -2.38 3.96 11.97
C GLU A 218 -1.84 2.52 12.03
N GLU A 219 -1.16 2.05 10.98
CA GLU A 219 -0.52 0.72 11.04
C GLU A 219 0.65 0.68 12.02
N LEU A 220 1.41 1.77 12.17
CA LEU A 220 2.47 1.85 13.19
C LEU A 220 1.87 1.80 14.60
N TYR A 221 0.77 2.52 14.85
CA TYR A 221 0.08 2.48 16.14
C TYR A 221 -0.48 1.09 16.46
N LYS A 222 -1.09 0.41 15.47
CA LYS A 222 -1.57 -0.98 15.62
C LYS A 222 -0.43 -1.94 15.93
N ALA A 223 0.76 -1.68 15.39
CA ALA A 223 1.98 -2.44 15.65
C ALA A 223 2.67 -2.08 16.99
N GLY A 224 2.11 -1.17 17.79
CA GLY A 224 2.65 -0.77 19.09
C GLY A 224 3.71 0.34 19.03
N VAL A 225 3.89 1.01 17.88
CA VAL A 225 4.80 2.16 17.74
C VAL A 225 4.04 3.45 17.99
N PHE A 226 4.17 4.02 19.19
CA PHE A 226 3.32 5.14 19.62
C PHE A 226 3.90 6.54 19.38
N ARG A 227 5.24 6.66 19.21
CA ARG A 227 5.92 7.95 18.98
C ARG A 227 6.20 8.18 17.49
N VAL A 228 5.13 8.36 16.71
CA VAL A 228 5.20 8.56 15.25
C VAL A 228 5.00 10.03 14.89
N LEU A 229 5.98 10.62 14.21
CA LEU A 229 5.84 11.94 13.60
C LEU A 229 5.07 11.87 12.28
N LYS A 230 4.27 12.89 12.04
CA LYS A 230 3.52 13.07 10.78
C LYS A 230 3.75 14.48 10.25
N PRO A 231 3.86 14.64 8.92
CA PRO A 231 3.90 15.98 8.33
C PRO A 231 2.54 16.69 8.47
N PRO A 232 2.51 18.03 8.41
CA PRO A 232 1.26 18.82 8.48
C PRO A 232 0.34 18.57 7.27
N LYS A 233 0.89 18.09 6.15
CA LYS A 233 0.15 17.58 4.99
C LYS A 233 0.85 16.32 4.51
N GLU A 234 0.08 15.37 3.98
CA GLU A 234 0.57 14.06 3.52
C GLU A 234 1.39 14.15 2.23
N ARG A 235 2.54 14.82 2.32
CA ARG A 235 3.46 15.10 1.23
C ARG A 235 4.84 14.63 1.63
N PHE A 236 5.45 13.86 0.74
CA PHE A 236 6.75 13.25 0.96
C PHE A 236 7.83 14.25 1.40
N PRO A 237 8.05 15.40 0.73
CA PRO A 237 9.04 16.40 1.19
C PRO A 237 8.80 16.92 2.59
N LEU A 238 7.54 17.05 3.01
CA LEU A 238 7.21 17.53 4.35
C LEU A 238 7.54 16.47 5.39
N ALA A 239 7.33 15.18 5.09
CA ALA A 239 7.72 14.09 5.97
C ALA A 239 9.25 14.03 6.13
N VAL A 240 10.01 14.19 5.04
CA VAL A 240 11.47 14.27 5.11
C VAL A 240 11.91 15.45 5.98
N ARG A 241 11.26 16.62 5.86
CA ARG A 241 11.56 17.77 6.74
C ARG A 241 11.26 17.48 8.21
N GLU A 242 10.20 16.76 8.54
CA GLU A 242 9.93 16.34 9.92
C GLU A 242 10.97 15.35 10.44
N LEU A 243 11.44 14.42 9.59
CA LEU A 243 12.55 13.52 9.91
C LEU A 243 13.82 14.31 10.25
N LEU A 244 14.21 15.25 9.38
CA LEU A 244 15.40 16.08 9.57
C LEU A 244 15.31 16.91 10.86
N LYS A 245 14.21 17.64 11.07
CA LYS A 245 14.00 18.43 12.30
C LYS A 245 14.05 17.58 13.56
N GLY A 246 13.45 16.39 13.54
CA GLY A 246 13.45 15.51 14.69
C GLY A 246 14.84 14.94 14.97
N LEU A 247 15.61 14.66 13.91
CA LEU A 247 16.99 14.21 14.05
C LEU A 247 17.89 15.32 14.59
N ASP A 248 17.69 16.59 14.22
CA ASP A 248 18.52 17.70 14.73
C ASP A 248 18.31 18.00 16.22
N ARG A 249 17.15 17.64 16.78
CA ARG A 249 16.76 17.94 18.18
C ARG A 249 17.21 16.91 19.22
N GLY A 250 17.65 15.72 18.79
CA GLY A 250 18.12 14.63 19.66
C GLY A 250 19.63 14.45 19.61
#